data_AF-A0AAW5IDR7-F1
#
_entry.id   AF-A0AAW5IDR7-F1
#
_cell.length_a   1.000
_cell.length_b   1.000
_cell.length_c   1.000
_cell.angle_alpha   90.00
_cell.angle_beta   90.00
_cell.angle_gamma   90.00
#
_symmetry.space_group_name_H-M   'P 1'
#
loop_
_entity.id
_entity.type
_entity.pdbx_description
1 polymer ?
#
loop_
_entity_poly.entity_id
_entity_poly.type
_entity_poly.pdbx_seq_one_letter_code
_entity_poly.pdbx_strand_id
1 'polypeptide(L)' 'MDSIAGTYCGVLPPNVETTLTLNADGTYSLKKKYLNESDSCEVLNGIFKVIDGSFLMLEHPSSGDNIFYKVKMTAALF' A
#
# COMPACT_ATOMS: atom_id res chain seq x y z
N MET A 1 9.24 3.92 -18.33
CA MET A 1 9.19 3.18 -17.05
C MET A 1 8.13 3.85 -16.23
N ASP A 2 6.93 3.29 -16.24
CA ASP A 2 5.82 3.71 -15.39
C ASP A 2 6.20 3.36 -13.96
N SER A 3 6.89 4.29 -13.30
CA SER A 3 7.33 4.09 -11.93
C SER A 3 6.09 4.08 -11.05
N ILE A 4 5.75 2.91 -10.51
CA ILE A 4 4.66 2.76 -9.54
C ILE A 4 4.99 3.44 -8.20
N ALA A 5 6.21 3.95 -8.05
CA ALA A 5 6.62 4.72 -6.88
C ALA A 5 5.72 5.94 -6.72
N GLY A 6 5.13 6.09 -5.53
CA GLY A 6 4.13 7.08 -5.25
C GLY A 6 3.44 6.83 -3.92
N THR A 7 2.65 7.82 -3.49
CA THR A 7 1.86 7.73 -2.26
C THR A 7 0.39 7.52 -2.61
N TYR A 8 -0.19 6.45 -2.12
CA TYR A 8 -1.56 6.03 -2.33
C TYR A 8 -2.33 6.14 -1.01
N CYS A 9 -3.35 6.99 -0.99
CA CYS A 9 -4.23 7.15 0.16
C CYS A 9 -5.56 6.47 -0.12
N GLY A 10 -6.09 5.74 0.85
CA GLY A 10 -7.41 5.12 0.77
C GLY A 10 -7.97 4.85 2.16
N VAL A 11 -9.28 4.63 2.22
CA VAL A 11 -9.95 4.22 3.45
C VAL A 11 -10.42 2.80 3.26
N LEU A 12 -9.91 1.88 4.09
CA LEU A 12 -10.35 0.49 4.09
C LEU A 12 -11.50 0.33 5.08
N PRO A 13 -12.59 -0.37 4.72
CA PRO A 13 -13.62 -0.71 5.68
C PRO A 13 -13.01 -1.59 6.80
N PRO A 14 -13.37 -1.37 8.07
CA PRO A 14 -14.52 -0.61 8.57
C PRO A 14 -14.27 0.87 8.96
N ASN A 15 -13.24 1.54 8.41
CA ASN A 15 -12.84 2.97 8.58
C ASN A 15 -11.38 3.11 9.03
N VAL A 16 -10.48 2.44 8.32
CA VAL A 16 -9.05 2.52 8.55
C VAL A 16 -8.43 3.38 7.46
N GLU A 17 -8.00 4.58 7.82
CA GLU A 17 -7.24 5.43 6.91
C GLU A 17 -5.90 4.75 6.64
N THR A 18 -5.64 4.49 5.37
CA THR A 18 -4.47 3.74 4.92
C THR A 18 -3.68 4.59 3.95
N THR A 19 -2.42 4.85 4.29
CA THR A 19 -1.45 5.53 3.42
C THR A 19 -0.36 4.54 3.05
N LEU A 20 -0.26 4.22 1.77
CA LEU A 20 0.75 3.33 1.21
C LEU A 20 1.73 4.15 0.37
N THR A 21 2.98 4.19 0.79
CA THR A 21 4.08 4.80 0.04
C THR A 21 4.90 3.70 -0.62
N LEU A 22 5.05 3.77 -1.94
CA LEU A 22 5.94 2.92 -2.72
C LEU A 22 7.17 3.73 -3.11
N ASN A 23 8.34 3.23 -2.72
CA ASN A 23 9.61 3.84 -3.03
C ASN A 23 10.18 3.24 -4.33
N ALA A 24 10.99 4.03 -5.04
CA ALA A 24 11.61 3.58 -6.30
C ALA A 24 12.69 2.49 -6.09
N ASP A 25 13.14 2.29 -4.86
CA ASP A 25 14.10 1.24 -4.47
C ASP A 25 13.44 -0.15 -4.28
N GLY A 26 12.12 -0.25 -4.43
CA GLY A 26 11.36 -1.50 -4.25
C GLY A 26 10.84 -1.73 -2.83
N THR A 27 10.98 -0.75 -1.94
CA THR A 27 10.44 -0.81 -0.58
C THR A 27 9.08 -0.11 -0.48
N TYR A 28 8.26 -0.54 0.48
CA TYR A 28 7.00 0.12 0.79
C TYR A 28 6.92 0.54 2.26
N SER A 29 6.11 1.56 2.52
CA SER A 29 5.68 1.94 3.86
C SER A 29 4.16 2.04 3.89
N LEU A 30 3.51 1.19 4.69
CA LEU A 30 2.06 1.09 4.85
C LEU A 30 1.70 1.60 6.25
N LYS A 31 1.07 2.78 6.30
CA LYS A 31 0.57 3.39 7.52
C LYS A 31 -0.94 3.17 7.60
N LYS A 32 -1.41 2.53 8.67
CA LYS A 32 -2.83 2.33 8.97
C LYS A 32 -3.18 3.12 10.23
N LYS A 33 -4.18 3.98 10.13
CA LYS A 33 -4.73 4.73 11.25
C LYS A 33 -6.17 4.27 11.46
N TYR A 34 -6.44 3.65 12.60
CA TYR A 34 -7.79 3.19 12.90
C TYR A 34 -8.56 4.33 13.53
N LEU A 35 -9.63 4.76 12.88
CA LEU A 35 -10.42 5.91 13.37
C LEU A 35 -11.16 5.60 14.69
N ASN A 36 -11.32 4.31 15.00
CA ASN A 36 -12.00 3.83 16.20
C ASN A 36 -11.10 3.80 17.44
N GLU A 37 -9.78 3.84 17.27
CA GLU A 37 -8.80 3.86 18.37
C GLU A 37 -7.87 5.05 18.15
N SER A 38 -8.14 6.14 18.89
CA SER A 38 -7.61 7.49 18.69
C SER A 38 -6.09 7.63 18.58
N ASP A 39 -5.31 6.62 19.00
CA ASP A 39 -3.85 6.61 18.98
C ASP A 39 -3.23 5.36 18.30
N SER A 40 -4.04 4.49 17.70
CA SER A 40 -3.53 3.32 17.00
C SER A 40 -3.08 3.68 15.58
N CYS A 41 -1.78 3.91 15.45
CA CYS A 41 -1.13 4.09 14.16
C CYS A 41 -0.14 2.95 13.95
N GLU A 42 -0.50 2.00 13.11
CA GLU A 42 0.40 0.93 12.70
C GLU A 42 1.19 1.34 11.47
N VAL A 43 2.50 1.12 11.49
CA VAL A 43 3.38 1.35 10.34
C VAL A 43 4.09 0.05 10.02
N LEU A 44 3.91 -0.42 8.78
CA LEU A 44 4.55 -1.61 8.25
C LEU A 44 5.50 -1.20 7.13
N ASN A 45 6.75 -1.64 7.20
CA ASN A 45 7.73 -1.39 6.16
C ASN A 45 8.23 -2.74 5.63
N GLY A 46 8.33 -2.86 4.32
CA GLY A 46 8.74 -4.12 3.70
C GLY A 46 9.12 -3.95 2.24
N ILE A 47 9.20 -5.07 1.54
CA ILE A 47 9.47 -5.11 0.10
C ILE A 47 8.16 -5.36 -0.63
N PHE A 48 7.91 -4.60 -1.70
CA PHE A 48 6.77 -4.83 -2.57
C PHE A 48 7.18 -5.50 -3.86
N LYS A 49 6.25 -6.24 -4.46
CA LYS A 49 6.40 -6.85 -5.78
C LYS A 49 5.19 -6.48 -6.62
N VAL A 50 5.44 -6.08 -7.87
CA VAL A 50 4.37 -5.81 -8.84
C VAL A 50 4.18 -7.04 -9.70
N ILE A 51 2.98 -7.58 -9.71
CA ILE A 51 2.58 -8.75 -10.49
C ILE A 51 1.70 -8.24 -11.63
N ASP A 52 2.10 -8.53 -12.87
CA ASP A 52 1.33 -8.22 -14.09
C ASP A 52 1.00 -6.73 -14.30
N GLY A 53 1.73 -5.82 -13.65
CA GLY A 53 1.51 -4.37 -13.68
C GLY A 53 0.20 -3.89 -13.02
N SER A 54 -0.66 -4.81 -12.58
CA SER A 54 -2.01 -4.52 -12.08
C SER A 54 -2.21 -4.92 -10.62
N PHE A 55 -1.36 -5.82 -10.10
CA PHE A 55 -1.43 -6.30 -8.73
C PHE A 55 -0.16 -5.94 -7.99
N LEU A 56 -0.34 -5.38 -6.79
CA LEU A 56 0.74 -5.06 -5.89
C LEU A 56 0.70 -6.05 -4.72
N MET A 57 1.80 -6.75 -4.51
CA MET A 57 1.99 -7.67 -3.39
C MET A 57 2.94 -7.03 -2.38
N LEU A 58 2.48 -6.85 -1.15
CA LEU A 58 3.27 -6.35 -0.03
C LEU A 58 3.61 -7.53 0.88
N GLU A 59 4.90 -7.81 1.06
CA GLU A 59 5.37 -8.91 1.90
C GLU A 59 5.47 -8.44 3.36
N HIS A 60 4.70 -9.05 4.26
CA HIS A 60 4.70 -8.67 5.67
C HIS A 60 5.99 -9.15 6.34
N PRO A 61 6.84 -8.25 6.84
CA PRO A 61 8.19 -8.60 7.31
C PRO A 61 8.20 -9.57 8.49
N SER A 62 7.18 -9.52 9.35
CA SER A 62 7.14 -10.32 10.58
C SER A 62 6.39 -11.66 10.49
N SER A 63 5.35 -11.77 9.65
CA SER A 63 4.50 -12.96 9.59
C SER A 63 4.72 -13.79 8.33
N GLY A 64 5.34 -13.20 7.29
CA GLY A 64 5.43 -13.82 5.96
C GLY A 64 4.10 -13.81 5.19
N ASP A 65 3.06 -13.20 5.75
CA ASP A 65 1.79 -12.99 5.03
C ASP A 65 1.99 -12.00 3.88
N ASN A 66 1.20 -12.17 2.82
CA ASN A 66 1.23 -11.28 1.67
C ASN A 66 -0.09 -10.51 1.57
N ILE A 67 0.01 -9.19 1.46
CA ILE A 67 -1.15 -8.31 1.25
C ILE A 67 -1.21 -7.97 -0.22
N PHE A 68 -2.36 -8.21 -0.86
CA PHE A 68 -2.57 -7.94 -2.28
C PHE A 68 -3.46 -6.71 -2.47
N TYR A 69 -2.96 -5.72 -3.21
CA TYR A 69 -3.73 -4.56 -3.64
C TYR A 69 -3.90 -4.59 -5.16
N LYS A 70 -5.14 -4.42 -5.63
CA LYS A 70 -5.41 -4.18 -7.03
C LYS A 70 -5.15 -2.70 -7.33
N VAL A 71 -4.14 -2.43 -8.13
CA VAL A 71 -3.83 -1.07 -8.58
C VAL A 71 -4.83 -0.72 -9.66
N LYS A 72 -5.75 0.22 -9.38
CA LYS A 72 -6.54 0.85 -10.42
C LYS A 72 -5.72 2.02 -10.95
N MET A 73 -5.00 1.79 -12.04
CA MET A 73 -4.45 2.90 -12.82
C MET A 73 -5.64 3.61 -13.46
N THR A 74 -6.10 4.71 -12.85
CA THR A 74 -7.02 5.61 -13.53
C THR A 74 -6.17 6.34 -14.55
N ALA A 75 -6.01 5.76 -15.74
CA ALA A 75 -5.63 6.55 -16.89
C ALA A 75 -6.71 7.62 -17.02
N ALA A 76 -6.41 8.85 -16.58
CA ALA A 76 -7.09 10.02 -17.09
C ALA A 76 -6.79 10.00 -18.58
N LEU A 77 -7.74 9.45 -19.34
CA LEU A 77 -7.75 9.52 -20.79
C LEU A 77 -7.62 10.98 -21.20
N PHE A 78 -6.73 11.19 -22.17
CA PHE A 78 -6.39 12.41 -22.90
C PHE A 78 -7.58 13.35 -23.18
#